data_AF-A0A2V7VXK4-F1
#
_entry.id   AF-A0A2V7VXK4-F1
#
_cell.length_a   1.000
_cell.length_b   1.000
_cell.length_c   1.000
_cell.angle_alpha   90.00
_cell.angle_beta   90.00
_cell.angle_gamma   90.00
#
_symmetry.space_group_name_H-M   'P 1'
#
loop_
_entity.id
_entity.type
_entity.pdbx_description
1 polymer ?
#
loop_
_entity_poly.entity_id
_entity_poly.type
_entity_poly.pdbx_seq_one_letter_code
_entity_poly.pdbx_strand_id
1 'polypeptide(L)'
;MTLLVAAGLGAALAGAPAPSSSADGATDTPPAPMDLVWDETDVNGLGLDPKWGLQVTEPGSLPDPTACFDLPEWFDDPLCSTQHPTLDTPVRIRRLICSIGKTTPIAGHVNWYPGTFGGPIYWDSLSTVDRDYNVRLVPPAQNAFTVHNPDNIKGEFDSRETVIHFATPWWTDFRKATSQAKQGMIDGKDAIISGFTSVDCEHNCVSELHPVWVLAIHVQDDPQDDMWAVFMRNWGDEGFCSSQQHFVSWPGDRFTLTLPWRAGASAVELVQPATQFLANMEGVGGTWSGAADGNISLTFALPPPSVGARVHGELHLQWTGSPAMASGPVAAARPAGLEWEAQGGEAERMLAELLEGVPTARRKALESGLTDARSFLDSVPVTLVRVPPEAGAAPAGTASVTSVPDSPRAAQYERFLRALIEAYGGRLPGPVGDALRSGIRER
;
A
#
# COMPACT_ATOMS: atom_id res chain seq x y z
N MET A 1 30.18 34.90 21.76
CA MET A 1 28.95 34.78 20.94
C MET A 1 29.28 33.74 19.88
N THR A 2 29.10 32.47 20.22
CA THR A 2 29.60 31.33 19.43
C THR A 2 28.41 30.40 19.22
N LEU A 3 27.92 30.33 17.97
CA LEU A 3 26.88 29.39 17.56
C LEU A 3 27.50 27.99 17.48
N LEU A 4 26.97 27.04 18.27
CA LEU A 4 27.12 25.62 17.96
C LEU A 4 25.93 25.20 17.09
N VAL A 5 26.21 24.83 15.85
CA VAL A 5 25.29 24.07 15.00
C VAL A 5 25.55 22.60 15.29
N ALA A 6 24.59 21.92 15.91
CA ALA A 6 24.63 20.47 16.06
C ALA A 6 24.13 19.83 14.77
N ALA A 7 25.05 19.26 13.99
CA ALA A 7 24.72 18.35 12.91
C ALA A 7 24.27 17.02 13.52
N GLY A 8 22.97 16.72 13.43
CA GLY A 8 22.44 15.39 13.72
C GLY A 8 22.78 14.45 12.56
N LEU A 9 23.68 13.51 12.79
CA LEU A 9 23.88 12.35 11.93
C LEU A 9 22.66 11.43 12.08
N GLY A 10 21.73 11.49 11.13
CA GLY A 10 20.77 10.42 10.90
C GLY A 10 21.52 9.27 10.23
N ALA A 11 21.63 8.14 10.91
CA ALA A 11 22.14 6.92 10.29
C ALA A 11 21.07 6.42 9.31
N ALA A 12 21.37 6.48 8.01
CA ALA A 12 20.64 5.74 7.00
C ALA A 12 20.96 4.25 7.19
N LEU A 13 20.01 3.48 7.71
CA LEU A 13 20.04 2.03 7.59
C LEU A 13 19.58 1.72 6.16
N ALA A 14 20.55 1.60 5.25
CA ALA A 14 20.29 1.07 3.93
C ALA A 14 19.78 -0.37 4.09
N GLY A 15 18.57 -0.64 3.59
CA GLY A 15 18.02 -1.99 3.55
C GLY A 15 19.01 -2.96 2.91
N ALA A 16 19.21 -4.10 3.54
CA ALA A 16 20.05 -5.18 3.01
C ALA A 16 19.56 -5.57 1.61
N PRO A 17 20.47 -5.94 0.68
CA PRO A 17 20.07 -6.41 -0.64
C PRO A 17 19.12 -7.62 -0.49
N ALA A 18 18.04 -7.57 -1.27
CA ALA A 18 17.03 -8.61 -1.33
C ALA A 18 17.68 -9.95 -1.76
N PRO A 19 17.40 -11.08 -1.11
CA PRO A 19 17.99 -12.34 -1.53
C PRO A 19 17.41 -12.75 -2.90
N SER A 20 18.26 -12.77 -3.93
CA SER A 20 17.94 -13.49 -5.17
C SER A 20 18.17 -14.98 -4.93
N SER A 21 17.20 -15.81 -5.29
CA SER A 21 17.39 -17.26 -5.45
C SER A 21 18.20 -17.56 -6.73
N SER A 22 19.30 -16.84 -6.96
CA SER A 22 20.21 -17.12 -8.07
C SER A 22 21.34 -18.03 -7.59
N ALA A 23 21.31 -19.26 -8.10
CA ALA A 23 22.30 -20.31 -7.96
C ALA A 23 23.74 -19.81 -8.21
N ASP A 24 24.45 -19.43 -7.16
CA ASP A 24 25.91 -19.50 -7.06
C ASP A 24 26.31 -19.46 -5.57
N GLY A 25 26.32 -20.65 -4.95
CA GLY A 25 26.79 -20.84 -3.57
C GLY A 25 25.71 -20.77 -2.49
N ALA A 26 24.59 -21.51 -2.66
CA ALA A 26 23.56 -21.64 -1.64
C ALA A 26 24.15 -22.27 -0.36
N THR A 27 24.06 -21.56 0.76
CA THR A 27 23.90 -22.21 2.05
C THR A 27 22.58 -22.99 1.99
N ASP A 28 22.65 -24.31 2.12
CA ASP A 28 21.55 -25.31 2.02
C ASP A 28 20.45 -25.16 3.09
N THR A 29 20.29 -23.97 3.67
CA THR A 29 19.33 -23.71 4.74
C THR A 29 18.01 -23.28 4.10
N PRO A 30 16.91 -24.02 4.33
CA PRO A 30 15.59 -23.60 3.87
C PRO A 30 15.21 -22.24 4.49
N PRO A 31 14.38 -21.43 3.80
CA PRO A 31 13.93 -20.15 4.34
C PRO A 31 13.17 -20.36 5.64
N ALA A 32 13.31 -19.42 6.57
CA ALA A 32 12.52 -19.41 7.80
C ALA A 32 11.04 -19.10 7.50
N PRO A 33 10.10 -19.47 8.40
CA PRO A 33 8.66 -19.37 8.12
C PRO A 33 8.18 -18.00 7.64
N MET A 34 8.75 -16.92 8.18
CA MET A 34 8.42 -15.53 7.86
C MET A 34 9.46 -14.84 6.97
N ASP A 35 10.35 -15.58 6.30
CA ASP A 35 11.14 -14.99 5.21
C ASP A 35 10.23 -14.66 4.02
N LEU A 36 10.39 -13.49 3.42
CA LEU A 36 9.73 -13.15 2.16
C LEU A 36 10.58 -13.66 1.00
N VAL A 37 10.02 -14.53 0.17
CA VAL A 37 10.73 -15.29 -0.88
C VAL A 37 10.03 -15.11 -2.23
N TRP A 38 10.80 -14.90 -3.29
CA TRP A 38 10.28 -14.83 -4.66
C TRP A 38 11.21 -15.57 -5.63
N ASP A 39 10.62 -16.06 -6.71
CA ASP A 39 11.36 -16.74 -7.78
C ASP A 39 11.87 -15.75 -8.84
N GLU A 40 11.13 -14.64 -9.03
CA GLU A 40 11.42 -13.63 -10.06
C GLU A 40 11.18 -12.22 -9.51
N THR A 41 11.78 -11.23 -10.17
CA THR A 41 11.51 -9.82 -9.92
C THR A 41 10.85 -9.17 -11.12
N ASP A 42 10.06 -8.13 -10.88
CA ASP A 42 9.57 -7.28 -11.96
C ASP A 42 10.71 -6.42 -12.54
N VAL A 43 10.39 -5.67 -13.59
CA VAL A 43 11.34 -4.75 -14.26
C VAL A 43 11.81 -3.59 -13.38
N ASN A 44 11.26 -3.43 -12.17
CA ASN A 44 11.65 -2.43 -11.19
C ASN A 44 12.47 -3.05 -10.04
N GLY A 45 12.72 -4.36 -10.08
CA GLY A 45 13.48 -5.10 -9.09
C GLY A 45 12.71 -5.42 -7.81
N LEU A 46 11.36 -5.46 -7.86
CA LEU A 46 10.50 -5.92 -6.75
C LEU A 46 10.22 -7.41 -6.95
N GLY A 47 10.10 -8.17 -5.85
CA GLY A 47 9.67 -9.57 -5.95
C GLY A 47 8.28 -9.68 -6.58
N LEU A 48 8.12 -10.57 -7.57
CA LEU A 48 6.83 -10.87 -8.19
C LEU A 48 6.12 -11.97 -7.40
N ASP A 49 4.88 -11.67 -6.99
CA ASP A 49 4.01 -12.51 -6.17
C ASP A 49 4.78 -13.27 -5.06
N PRO A 50 5.53 -12.56 -4.19
CA PRO A 50 6.36 -13.22 -3.20
C PRO A 50 5.52 -14.02 -2.20
N LYS A 51 6.15 -15.03 -1.60
CA LYS A 51 5.58 -15.98 -0.64
C LYS A 51 6.30 -15.89 0.68
N TRP A 52 5.63 -16.27 1.76
CA TRP A 52 6.32 -16.53 3.02
C TRP A 52 7.11 -17.84 2.93
N GLY A 53 8.23 -17.94 3.65
CA GLY A 53 9.15 -19.09 3.58
C GLY A 53 8.49 -20.41 3.99
N LEU A 54 7.49 -20.38 4.88
CA LEU A 54 6.69 -21.58 5.18
C LEU A 54 5.94 -22.10 3.95
N GLN A 55 5.44 -21.22 3.09
CA GLN A 55 4.71 -21.60 1.88
C GLN A 55 5.64 -22.21 0.81
N VAL A 56 6.95 -21.91 0.89
CA VAL A 56 7.98 -22.51 0.04
C VAL A 56 8.39 -23.88 0.56
N THR A 57 8.59 -24.00 1.87
CA THR A 57 9.05 -25.24 2.53
C THR A 57 7.92 -26.26 2.71
N GLU A 58 6.69 -25.79 2.87
CA GLU A 58 5.48 -26.59 3.04
C GLU A 58 4.30 -25.98 2.22
N PRO A 59 4.22 -26.26 0.92
CA PRO A 59 3.19 -25.69 0.04
C PRO A 59 1.76 -25.96 0.53
N GLY A 60 0.95 -24.90 0.60
CA GLY A 60 -0.43 -24.92 1.10
C GLY A 60 -0.57 -24.63 2.59
N SER A 61 0.54 -24.56 3.34
CA SER A 61 0.54 -24.12 4.72
C SER A 61 0.70 -22.59 4.82
N LEU A 62 0.06 -21.99 5.82
CA LEU A 62 0.09 -20.55 6.07
C LEU A 62 0.84 -20.28 7.38
N PRO A 63 1.79 -19.34 7.42
CA PRO A 63 2.49 -19.02 8.66
C PRO A 63 1.57 -18.28 9.63
N ASP A 64 1.88 -18.42 10.93
CA ASP A 64 1.34 -17.58 12.00
C ASP A 64 2.42 -16.58 12.44
N PRO A 65 2.32 -15.30 12.01
CA PRO A 65 3.27 -14.27 12.41
C PRO A 65 3.36 -14.08 13.92
N THR A 66 2.29 -14.37 14.67
CA THR A 66 2.26 -14.17 16.12
C THR A 66 3.14 -15.17 16.87
N ALA A 67 3.39 -16.34 16.29
CA ALA A 67 4.30 -17.35 16.85
C ALA A 67 5.75 -16.82 16.96
N CYS A 68 6.11 -15.79 16.18
CA CYS A 68 7.41 -15.15 16.24
C CYS A 68 7.60 -14.26 17.48
N PHE A 69 6.52 -13.85 18.15
CA PHE A 69 6.61 -12.96 19.30
C PHE A 69 6.94 -13.65 20.62
N ASP A 70 6.80 -14.97 20.65
CA ASP A 70 7.16 -15.78 21.82
C ASP A 70 8.67 -16.08 21.90
N LEU A 71 9.46 -15.64 20.89
CA LEU A 71 10.89 -15.88 20.78
C LEU A 71 11.74 -14.70 21.32
N PRO A 72 12.90 -14.96 21.94
CA PRO A 72 13.88 -13.91 22.26
C PRO A 72 14.33 -13.16 21.01
N GLU A 73 14.54 -11.84 21.08
CA GLU A 73 15.03 -11.02 19.96
C GLU A 73 14.09 -10.95 18.73
N TRP A 74 12.86 -11.49 18.84
CA TRP A 74 11.75 -11.38 17.85
C TRP A 74 12.14 -11.81 16.43
N PHE A 75 11.79 -11.04 15.40
CA PHE A 75 12.10 -11.37 13.99
C PHE A 75 13.60 -11.44 13.66
N ASP A 76 14.50 -11.13 14.61
CA ASP A 76 15.92 -11.42 14.48
C ASP A 76 16.27 -12.88 14.88
N ASP A 77 15.29 -13.66 15.39
CA ASP A 77 15.43 -15.09 15.63
C ASP A 77 15.34 -15.86 14.30
N PRO A 78 16.39 -16.63 13.92
CA PRO A 78 16.43 -17.40 12.67
C PRO A 78 15.36 -18.50 12.58
N LEU A 79 14.67 -18.83 13.68
CA LEU A 79 13.52 -19.74 13.68
C LEU A 79 12.26 -19.07 13.12
N CYS A 80 12.19 -17.74 13.13
CA CYS A 80 11.09 -16.97 12.55
C CYS A 80 11.46 -16.39 11.19
N SER A 81 12.55 -15.63 11.13
CA SER A 81 13.00 -14.93 9.93
C SER A 81 14.54 -14.91 9.93
N THR A 82 15.14 -15.19 8.79
CA THR A 82 16.57 -14.95 8.54
C THR A 82 16.81 -13.56 7.96
N GLN A 83 15.74 -12.87 7.57
CA GLN A 83 15.71 -11.50 7.10
C GLN A 83 15.51 -10.53 8.27
N HIS A 84 15.91 -9.28 8.11
CA HIS A 84 15.79 -8.23 9.13
C HIS A 84 14.69 -7.24 8.77
N PRO A 85 13.43 -7.53 9.13
CA PRO A 85 12.34 -6.60 8.88
C PRO A 85 12.47 -5.34 9.74
N THR A 86 11.86 -4.26 9.29
CA THR A 86 11.77 -3.01 10.06
C THR A 86 10.44 -2.90 10.78
N LEU A 87 10.43 -2.24 11.93
CA LEU A 87 9.19 -1.94 12.66
C LEU A 87 8.76 -0.50 12.40
N ASP A 88 7.46 -0.31 12.19
CA ASP A 88 6.83 0.99 12.41
C ASP A 88 5.77 0.93 13.50
N THR A 89 5.93 1.79 14.50
CA THR A 89 5.09 1.79 15.69
C THR A 89 4.70 3.20 16.09
N PRO A 90 3.54 3.41 16.72
CA PRO A 90 3.04 4.71 17.04
C PRO A 90 3.82 5.28 18.22
N VAL A 91 3.99 6.59 18.20
CA VAL A 91 4.69 7.33 19.25
C VAL A 91 3.72 8.12 20.12
N ARG A 92 4.18 8.46 21.33
CA ARG A 92 3.50 9.38 22.25
C ARG A 92 2.08 8.92 22.62
N ILE A 93 1.08 9.79 22.49
CA ILE A 93 -0.30 9.53 22.88
C ILE A 93 -0.94 8.42 22.03
N ARG A 94 -0.55 8.30 20.76
CA ARG A 94 -1.04 7.25 19.85
C ARG A 94 -0.61 5.88 20.34
N ARG A 95 0.61 5.74 20.86
CA ARG A 95 1.07 4.50 21.51
C ARG A 95 0.13 3.99 22.58
N LEU A 96 -0.43 4.89 23.40
CA LEU A 96 -1.37 4.51 24.45
C LEU A 96 -2.70 4.00 23.86
N ILE A 97 -3.15 4.58 22.74
CA ILE A 97 -4.42 4.25 22.10
C ILE A 97 -4.30 2.94 21.30
N CYS A 98 -3.26 2.80 20.48
CA CYS A 98 -2.96 1.56 19.73
C CYS A 98 -2.58 0.39 20.66
N SER A 99 -2.21 0.64 21.92
CA SER A 99 -2.02 -0.46 22.87
C SER A 99 -3.33 -1.00 23.46
N ILE A 100 -4.49 -0.40 23.17
CA ILE A 100 -5.77 -0.82 23.75
C ILE A 100 -6.28 -2.04 23.01
N GLY A 101 -6.52 -3.13 23.74
CA GLY A 101 -7.05 -4.35 23.15
C GLY A 101 -6.04 -5.08 22.26
N LYS A 102 -4.77 -4.64 22.23
CA LYS A 102 -3.73 -5.30 21.45
C LYS A 102 -3.65 -6.79 21.82
N THR A 103 -3.64 -7.62 20.79
CA THR A 103 -3.51 -9.08 20.88
C THR A 103 -2.06 -9.52 20.71
N THR A 104 -1.20 -8.63 20.22
CA THR A 104 0.21 -8.88 19.95
C THR A 104 1.11 -7.89 20.73
N PRO A 105 2.41 -8.19 20.89
CA PRO A 105 3.33 -7.24 21.52
C PRO A 105 3.54 -5.94 20.72
N ILE A 106 3.35 -5.99 19.40
CA ILE A 106 3.59 -4.91 18.45
C ILE A 106 2.25 -4.25 18.08
N ALA A 107 2.04 -3.01 18.51
CA ALA A 107 0.88 -2.22 18.08
C ALA A 107 1.31 -1.37 16.89
N GLY A 108 1.35 -1.92 15.67
CA GLY A 108 1.91 -1.29 14.47
C GLY A 108 2.29 -2.33 13.40
N HIS A 109 3.26 -2.02 12.54
CA HIS A 109 3.62 -2.84 11.38
C HIS A 109 5.02 -3.43 11.49
N VAL A 110 5.20 -4.57 10.82
CA VAL A 110 6.47 -5.24 10.61
C VAL A 110 6.67 -5.38 9.11
N ASN A 111 7.74 -4.79 8.57
CA ASN A 111 7.88 -4.55 7.13
C ASN A 111 9.12 -5.28 6.58
N TRP A 112 8.94 -6.05 5.51
CA TRP A 112 10.01 -6.84 4.89
C TRP A 112 10.62 -6.11 3.70
N TYR A 113 10.07 -6.35 2.51
CA TYR A 113 10.56 -5.82 1.24
C TYR A 113 9.39 -5.39 0.36
N PRO A 114 9.62 -4.48 -0.59
CA PRO A 114 8.67 -4.22 -1.67
C PRO A 114 8.29 -5.48 -2.44
N GLY A 115 7.00 -5.64 -2.71
CA GLY A 115 6.47 -6.73 -3.54
C GLY A 115 5.47 -6.21 -4.57
N THR A 116 5.38 -6.89 -5.71
CA THR A 116 4.37 -6.68 -6.75
C THR A 116 3.49 -7.93 -6.82
N PHE A 117 2.18 -7.75 -6.64
CA PHE A 117 1.21 -8.84 -6.63
C PHE A 117 0.16 -8.63 -7.72
N GLY A 118 -0.25 -9.73 -8.36
CA GLY A 118 -1.35 -9.75 -9.32
C GLY A 118 -2.53 -10.59 -8.82
N GLY A 119 -3.76 -10.16 -9.07
CA GLY A 119 -4.94 -10.98 -8.79
C GLY A 119 -6.24 -10.19 -8.70
N PRO A 120 -7.38 -10.86 -8.42
CA PRO A 120 -8.65 -10.19 -8.21
C PRO A 120 -8.61 -9.24 -7.01
N ILE A 121 -9.10 -8.02 -7.19
CA ILE A 121 -9.21 -7.00 -6.14
C ILE A 121 -10.65 -6.84 -5.66
N TYR A 122 -10.83 -6.48 -4.39
CA TYR A 122 -12.12 -6.23 -3.78
C TYR A 122 -12.07 -4.99 -2.90
N TRP A 123 -13.15 -4.21 -2.93
CA TRP A 123 -13.31 -3.09 -2.01
C TRP A 123 -13.60 -3.60 -0.59
N ASP A 124 -12.82 -3.12 0.37
CA ASP A 124 -13.07 -3.38 1.80
C ASP A 124 -13.76 -2.18 2.43
N SER A 125 -13.00 -1.10 2.66
CA SER A 125 -13.46 0.04 3.45
C SER A 125 -12.72 1.32 3.12
N LEU A 126 -13.28 2.43 3.60
CA LEU A 126 -12.56 3.68 3.79
C LEU A 126 -12.51 3.93 5.29
N SER A 127 -11.34 3.90 5.90
CA SER A 127 -11.23 4.17 7.33
C SER A 127 -11.51 5.65 7.62
N THR A 128 -12.04 5.91 8.81
CA THR A 128 -12.50 7.25 9.20
C THR A 128 -11.38 8.09 9.79
N VAL A 129 -10.42 7.46 10.48
CA VAL A 129 -9.44 8.15 11.33
C VAL A 129 -8.14 8.39 10.58
N ASP A 130 -7.53 7.35 10.03
CA ASP A 130 -6.36 7.45 9.16
C ASP A 130 -6.71 7.83 7.72
N ARG A 131 -7.96 7.63 7.30
CA ARG A 131 -8.45 7.89 5.93
C ARG A 131 -7.90 6.94 4.87
N ASP A 132 -7.56 5.72 5.26
CA ASP A 132 -7.01 4.74 4.34
C ASP A 132 -8.11 4.10 3.49
N TYR A 133 -7.81 3.96 2.20
CA TYR A 133 -8.61 3.17 1.28
C TYR A 133 -8.10 1.73 1.36
N ASN A 134 -8.98 0.84 1.83
CA ASN A 134 -8.63 -0.54 2.11
C ASN A 134 -9.23 -1.42 1.02
N VAL A 135 -8.36 -2.22 0.43
CA VAL A 135 -8.70 -3.21 -0.59
C VAL A 135 -8.18 -4.56 -0.17
N ARG A 136 -8.77 -5.61 -0.74
CA ARG A 136 -8.28 -6.98 -0.59
C ARG A 136 -7.84 -7.49 -1.94
N LEU A 137 -6.66 -8.07 -2.00
CA LEU A 137 -6.15 -8.75 -3.19
C LEU A 137 -6.12 -10.25 -2.94
N VAL A 138 -6.49 -11.03 -3.95
CA VAL A 138 -6.38 -12.48 -3.94
C VAL A 138 -5.28 -12.91 -4.92
N PRO A 139 -3.99 -12.86 -4.51
CA PRO A 139 -2.89 -13.35 -5.32
C PRO A 139 -2.99 -14.87 -5.59
N PRO A 140 -2.36 -15.36 -6.66
CA PRO A 140 -2.34 -16.78 -6.98
C PRO A 140 -1.67 -17.59 -5.86
N ALA A 141 -2.02 -18.89 -5.77
CA ALA A 141 -1.38 -19.85 -4.88
C ALA A 141 -1.28 -19.43 -3.40
N GLN A 142 -2.19 -18.55 -2.94
CA GLN A 142 -2.21 -18.01 -1.58
C GLN A 142 -0.94 -17.22 -1.21
N ASN A 143 -0.24 -16.66 -2.20
CA ASN A 143 1.04 -16.00 -1.97
C ASN A 143 0.89 -14.88 -0.94
N ALA A 144 1.79 -14.88 0.05
CA ALA A 144 1.83 -13.97 1.20
C ALA A 144 0.59 -14.03 2.13
N PHE A 145 -0.23 -15.09 2.10
CA PHE A 145 -1.29 -15.27 3.10
C PHE A 145 -0.73 -15.72 4.44
N THR A 146 -1.39 -15.31 5.53
CA THR A 146 -1.15 -15.84 6.88
C THR A 146 -2.38 -16.54 7.40
N VAL A 147 -2.26 -17.22 8.54
CA VAL A 147 -3.43 -17.78 9.23
C VAL A 147 -4.47 -16.72 9.64
N HIS A 148 -4.07 -15.45 9.75
CA HIS A 148 -4.95 -14.34 10.16
C HIS A 148 -5.70 -13.71 8.98
N ASN A 149 -5.25 -13.94 7.75
CA ASN A 149 -5.96 -13.60 6.51
C ASN A 149 -5.76 -14.70 5.44
N PRO A 150 -6.41 -15.86 5.61
CA PRO A 150 -6.10 -17.06 4.83
C PRO A 150 -6.64 -17.07 3.40
N ASP A 151 -7.31 -16.00 2.97
CA ASP A 151 -7.97 -15.89 1.67
C ASP A 151 -7.66 -14.58 0.91
N ASN A 152 -6.86 -13.68 1.49
CA ASN A 152 -6.46 -12.42 0.85
C ASN A 152 -5.23 -11.79 1.52
N ILE A 153 -4.59 -10.85 0.83
CA ILE A 153 -3.74 -9.83 1.46
C ILE A 153 -4.47 -8.49 1.46
N LYS A 154 -4.26 -7.69 2.50
CA LYS A 154 -4.77 -6.31 2.55
C LYS A 154 -3.89 -5.38 1.71
N GLY A 155 -4.49 -4.37 1.12
CA GLY A 155 -3.76 -3.24 0.54
C GLY A 155 -4.36 -1.95 1.07
N GLU A 156 -3.51 -1.09 1.62
CA GLU A 156 -3.94 0.15 2.26
C GLU A 156 -3.15 1.36 1.72
N PHE A 157 -3.87 2.45 1.49
CA PHE A 157 -3.29 3.70 1.03
C PHE A 157 -4.09 4.90 1.51
N ASP A 158 -3.38 5.85 2.11
CA ASP A 158 -3.97 7.07 2.62
C ASP A 158 -4.57 7.92 1.51
N SER A 159 -5.87 8.18 1.62
CA SER A 159 -6.59 9.03 0.69
C SER A 159 -6.03 10.45 0.62
N ARG A 160 -5.43 10.96 1.71
CA ARG A 160 -4.78 12.28 1.83
C ARG A 160 -3.46 12.35 1.07
N GLU A 161 -2.91 11.21 0.69
CA GLU A 161 -1.74 11.10 -0.17
C GLU A 161 -2.15 10.81 -1.62
N THR A 162 -3.37 10.28 -1.82
CA THR A 162 -3.86 9.70 -3.08
C THR A 162 -5.25 10.21 -3.50
N VAL A 163 -6.31 9.43 -3.28
CA VAL A 163 -7.60 9.49 -3.98
C VAL A 163 -8.32 10.82 -3.83
N ILE A 164 -8.16 11.55 -2.71
CA ILE A 164 -8.83 12.85 -2.57
C ILE A 164 -8.35 13.87 -3.62
N HIS A 165 -7.14 13.68 -4.15
CA HIS A 165 -6.53 14.56 -5.15
C HIS A 165 -6.88 14.18 -6.59
N PHE A 166 -7.33 12.96 -6.84
CA PHE A 166 -7.40 12.45 -8.21
C PHE A 166 -8.55 13.04 -9.03
N ALA A 167 -8.29 13.49 -10.25
CA ALA A 167 -9.24 14.27 -11.04
C ALA A 167 -9.64 13.70 -12.41
N THR A 168 -9.13 12.55 -12.85
CA THR A 168 -9.63 11.92 -14.09
C THR A 168 -11.04 11.36 -13.86
N PRO A 169 -11.85 11.15 -14.91
CA PRO A 169 -13.25 10.74 -14.81
C PRO A 169 -13.52 9.56 -13.87
N TRP A 170 -12.86 8.42 -14.09
CA TRP A 170 -13.06 7.22 -13.28
C TRP A 170 -12.67 7.44 -11.82
N TRP A 171 -11.51 8.06 -11.57
CA TRP A 171 -11.06 8.36 -10.21
C TRP A 171 -11.96 9.38 -9.51
N THR A 172 -12.54 10.31 -10.27
CA THR A 172 -13.52 11.28 -9.76
C THR A 172 -14.79 10.57 -9.31
N ASP A 173 -15.29 9.63 -10.11
CA ASP A 173 -16.46 8.84 -9.78
C ASP A 173 -16.17 7.91 -8.59
N PHE A 174 -15.03 7.24 -8.59
CA PHE A 174 -14.61 6.34 -7.51
C PHE A 174 -14.48 7.08 -6.17
N ARG A 175 -13.84 8.27 -6.16
CA ARG A 175 -13.75 9.11 -4.97
C ARG A 175 -15.14 9.46 -4.41
N LYS A 176 -16.07 9.85 -5.27
CA LYS A 176 -17.42 10.31 -4.89
C LYS A 176 -18.40 9.16 -4.57
N ALA A 177 -18.08 7.95 -5.01
CA ALA A 177 -18.93 6.77 -4.84
C ALA A 177 -19.11 6.40 -3.35
N THR A 178 -20.28 5.87 -3.02
CA THR A 178 -20.51 5.19 -1.72
C THR A 178 -19.70 3.89 -1.66
N SER A 179 -19.53 3.30 -0.48
CA SER A 179 -18.84 2.00 -0.36
C SER A 179 -19.47 0.91 -1.24
N GLN A 180 -20.81 0.85 -1.32
CA GLN A 180 -21.51 -0.09 -2.21
C GLN A 180 -21.23 0.17 -3.69
N ALA A 181 -21.18 1.44 -4.10
CA ALA A 181 -20.86 1.78 -5.48
C ALA A 181 -19.38 1.47 -5.80
N LYS A 182 -18.45 1.71 -4.86
CA LYS A 182 -17.03 1.33 -5.00
C LYS A 182 -16.86 -0.18 -5.19
N GLN A 183 -17.60 -1.01 -4.46
CA GLN A 183 -17.65 -2.46 -4.68
C GLN A 183 -18.03 -2.79 -6.12
N GLY A 184 -19.11 -2.19 -6.64
CA GLY A 184 -19.52 -2.38 -8.04
C GLY A 184 -18.49 -1.90 -9.08
N MET A 185 -17.57 -1.02 -8.68
CA MET A 185 -16.52 -0.50 -9.56
C MET A 185 -15.27 -1.39 -9.60
N ILE A 186 -14.95 -2.15 -8.54
CA ILE A 186 -13.67 -2.89 -8.46
C ILE A 186 -13.76 -4.37 -8.10
N ASP A 187 -14.85 -4.84 -7.48
CA ASP A 187 -14.92 -6.21 -6.96
C ASP A 187 -14.73 -7.26 -8.06
N GLY A 188 -13.78 -8.17 -7.83
CA GLY A 188 -13.46 -9.31 -8.70
C GLY A 188 -12.73 -8.94 -9.97
N LYS A 189 -12.30 -7.68 -10.14
CA LYS A 189 -11.51 -7.24 -11.29
C LYS A 189 -10.05 -7.62 -11.12
N ASP A 190 -9.37 -7.93 -12.22
CA ASP A 190 -7.93 -8.13 -12.19
C ASP A 190 -7.22 -6.84 -11.81
N ALA A 191 -6.23 -6.95 -10.93
CA ALA A 191 -5.40 -5.84 -10.51
C ALA A 191 -3.93 -6.25 -10.38
N ILE A 192 -3.07 -5.25 -10.50
CA ILE A 192 -1.66 -5.31 -10.12
C ILE A 192 -1.44 -4.27 -9.04
N ILE A 193 -0.85 -4.69 -7.93
CA ILE A 193 -0.57 -3.83 -6.79
C ILE A 193 0.89 -3.98 -6.38
N SER A 194 1.57 -2.86 -6.17
CA SER A 194 2.94 -2.85 -5.64
C SER A 194 2.99 -1.98 -4.40
N GLY A 195 3.58 -2.50 -3.33
CA GLY A 195 3.62 -1.83 -2.04
C GLY A 195 4.67 -2.42 -1.12
N PHE A 196 4.71 -1.93 0.11
CA PHE A 196 5.60 -2.47 1.13
C PHE A 196 4.97 -3.73 1.74
N THR A 197 5.58 -4.90 1.53
CA THR A 197 5.03 -6.16 2.05
C THR A 197 5.31 -6.24 3.55
N SER A 198 4.24 -6.33 4.33
CA SER A 198 4.26 -6.25 5.78
C SER A 198 3.26 -7.19 6.44
N VAL A 199 3.29 -7.21 7.77
CA VAL A 199 2.14 -7.64 8.58
C VAL A 199 1.69 -6.49 9.49
N ASP A 200 0.38 -6.29 9.55
CA ASP A 200 -0.27 -5.29 10.40
C ASP A 200 -0.63 -5.92 11.75
N CYS A 201 0.23 -5.68 12.74
CA CYS A 201 0.12 -6.26 14.07
C CYS A 201 -0.78 -5.49 15.04
N GLU A 202 -1.25 -4.29 14.66
CA GLU A 202 -2.42 -3.72 15.31
C GLU A 202 -3.62 -4.63 15.05
N HIS A 203 -3.79 -5.10 13.82
CA HIS A 203 -4.90 -5.98 13.41
C HIS A 203 -4.47 -7.45 13.24
N ASN A 204 -4.02 -8.09 14.35
CA ASN A 204 -3.69 -9.51 14.44
C ASN A 204 -2.55 -10.00 13.51
N CYS A 205 -1.69 -9.10 13.05
CA CYS A 205 -0.59 -9.40 12.13
C CYS A 205 -1.08 -10.04 10.82
N VAL A 206 -2.15 -9.49 10.24
CA VAL A 206 -2.58 -9.86 8.88
C VAL A 206 -1.55 -9.40 7.86
N SER A 207 -1.32 -10.18 6.80
CA SER A 207 -0.45 -9.75 5.71
C SER A 207 -1.05 -8.59 4.92
N GLU A 208 -0.19 -7.62 4.61
CA GLU A 208 -0.61 -6.34 4.09
C GLU A 208 0.42 -5.76 3.10
N LEU A 209 -0.07 -4.91 2.20
CA LEU A 209 0.70 -3.93 1.45
C LEU A 209 0.34 -2.53 1.94
N HIS A 210 1.17 -1.94 2.79
CA HIS A 210 0.94 -0.61 3.34
C HIS A 210 2.29 0.08 3.53
N PRO A 211 2.55 1.21 2.86
CA PRO A 211 1.73 1.82 1.82
C PRO A 211 1.69 1.03 0.50
N VAL A 212 0.54 1.07 -0.16
CA VAL A 212 0.46 0.83 -1.61
C VAL A 212 1.06 2.02 -2.35
N TRP A 213 2.07 1.75 -3.19
CA TRP A 213 2.72 2.74 -4.04
C TRP A 213 2.17 2.74 -5.47
N VAL A 214 1.77 1.58 -5.98
CA VAL A 214 1.22 1.42 -7.33
C VAL A 214 -0.03 0.57 -7.28
N LEU A 215 -1.07 1.01 -7.97
CA LEU A 215 -2.27 0.22 -8.19
C LEU A 215 -2.72 0.39 -9.63
N ALA A 216 -3.00 -0.72 -10.28
CA ALA A 216 -3.61 -0.78 -11.60
C ALA A 216 -4.78 -1.76 -11.57
N ILE A 217 -5.97 -1.33 -11.96
CA ILE A 217 -7.19 -2.14 -11.96
C ILE A 217 -7.71 -2.24 -13.40
N HIS A 218 -7.95 -3.45 -13.89
CA HIS A 218 -8.55 -3.71 -15.19
C HIS A 218 -10.06 -3.47 -15.13
N VAL A 219 -10.48 -2.23 -15.39
CA VAL A 219 -11.86 -1.78 -15.12
C VAL A 219 -12.84 -2.08 -16.25
N GLN A 220 -12.37 -2.22 -17.48
CA GLN A 220 -13.20 -2.54 -18.66
C GLN A 220 -12.47 -3.52 -19.58
N ASP A 221 -13.11 -4.65 -19.89
CA ASP A 221 -12.59 -5.66 -20.83
C ASP A 221 -13.32 -5.57 -22.19
N ASP A 222 -13.04 -4.50 -22.95
CA ASP A 222 -13.55 -4.34 -24.33
C ASP A 222 -12.36 -4.20 -25.29
N PRO A 223 -12.18 -5.08 -26.30
CA PRO A 223 -11.08 -4.93 -27.26
C PRO A 223 -11.03 -3.58 -27.98
N GLN A 224 -12.14 -2.85 -28.07
CA GLN A 224 -12.18 -1.52 -28.70
C GLN A 224 -11.88 -0.38 -27.72
N ASP A 225 -11.98 -0.64 -26.42
CA ASP A 225 -11.73 0.32 -25.35
C ASP A 225 -11.44 -0.43 -24.03
N ASP A 226 -10.26 -1.03 -23.97
CA ASP A 226 -9.80 -1.80 -22.82
C ASP A 226 -9.15 -0.84 -21.82
N MET A 227 -9.70 -0.77 -20.62
CA MET A 227 -9.43 0.33 -19.69
C MET A 227 -8.79 -0.17 -18.41
N TRP A 228 -7.68 0.48 -18.05
CA TRP A 228 -7.02 0.34 -16.76
C TRP A 228 -7.08 1.65 -15.98
N ALA A 229 -7.55 1.60 -14.73
CA ALA A 229 -7.44 2.70 -13.78
C ALA A 229 -6.15 2.55 -12.98
N VAL A 230 -5.28 3.56 -13.04
CA VAL A 230 -3.91 3.47 -12.50
C VAL A 230 -3.59 4.65 -11.58
N PHE A 231 -2.89 4.39 -10.48
CA PHE A 231 -2.11 5.42 -9.79
C PHE A 231 -0.72 4.91 -9.44
N MET A 232 0.20 5.86 -9.25
CA MET A 232 1.58 5.60 -8.86
C MET A 232 2.15 6.76 -8.04
N ARG A 233 2.90 6.40 -7.00
CA ARG A 233 3.68 7.28 -6.14
C ARG A 233 4.93 6.52 -5.66
N ASN A 234 5.85 7.22 -5.02
CA ASN A 234 7.09 6.62 -4.47
C ASN A 234 7.28 6.94 -2.97
N TRP A 235 6.19 7.25 -2.28
CA TRP A 235 6.16 7.60 -0.87
C TRP A 235 4.79 7.24 -0.28
N GLY A 236 4.70 6.95 1.03
CA GLY A 236 3.45 6.76 1.77
C GLY A 236 3.65 6.45 3.25
N ASP A 237 2.65 6.70 4.09
CA ASP A 237 2.65 6.32 5.51
C ASP A 237 1.87 5.00 5.74
N GLU A 238 1.88 4.49 6.97
CA GLU A 238 1.20 3.25 7.39
C GLU A 238 0.02 3.55 8.35
N GLY A 239 -0.66 4.69 8.21
CA GLY A 239 -1.89 4.97 8.97
C GLY A 239 -1.71 5.42 10.43
N PHE A 240 -2.76 5.29 11.26
CA PHE A 240 -2.78 5.93 12.59
C PHE A 240 -1.78 5.32 13.57
N CYS A 241 -1.67 3.99 13.56
CA CYS A 241 -0.79 3.22 14.45
C CYS A 241 0.63 3.08 13.90
N SER A 242 1.05 3.98 13.02
CA SER A 242 2.41 4.11 12.50
C SER A 242 3.04 5.46 12.88
N SER A 243 4.32 5.65 12.57
CA SER A 243 5.03 6.90 12.85
C SER A 243 5.99 7.33 11.77
N GLN A 244 6.11 6.56 10.70
CA GLN A 244 7.08 6.77 9.65
C GLN A 244 6.40 7.05 8.31
N GLN A 245 7.15 7.76 7.49
CA GLN A 245 6.95 7.91 6.06
C GLN A 245 7.92 6.96 5.37
N HIS A 246 7.42 6.13 4.48
CA HIS A 246 8.19 5.18 3.71
C HIS A 246 8.43 5.73 2.31
N PHE A 247 9.70 5.94 1.97
CA PHE A 247 10.14 6.38 0.65
C PHE A 247 10.74 5.23 -0.11
N VAL A 248 10.29 5.00 -1.34
CA VAL A 248 10.87 3.99 -2.22
C VAL A 248 11.63 4.66 -3.36
N SER A 249 12.88 4.24 -3.54
CA SER A 249 13.72 4.66 -4.65
C SER A 249 13.73 3.57 -5.72
N TRP A 250 13.20 3.91 -6.89
CA TRP A 250 13.14 3.01 -8.03
C TRP A 250 14.42 3.06 -8.86
N PRO A 251 14.86 1.94 -9.44
CA PRO A 251 15.95 1.95 -10.41
C PRO A 251 15.72 2.99 -11.53
N GLY A 252 16.67 3.90 -11.70
CA GLY A 252 16.60 4.95 -12.74
C GLY A 252 15.47 5.97 -12.57
N ASP A 253 15.03 6.21 -11.32
CA ASP A 253 14.01 7.20 -10.94
C ASP A 253 12.68 7.05 -11.70
N ARG A 254 12.34 5.81 -12.03
CA ARG A 254 11.13 5.47 -12.79
C ARG A 254 10.55 4.16 -12.30
N PHE A 255 9.24 4.02 -12.44
CA PHE A 255 8.57 2.74 -12.27
C PHE A 255 7.86 2.38 -13.57
N THR A 256 7.97 1.11 -13.96
CA THR A 256 7.33 0.52 -15.14
C THR A 256 6.32 -0.53 -14.69
N LEU A 257 5.05 -0.21 -14.91
CA LEU A 257 3.96 -1.15 -14.78
C LEU A 257 3.92 -2.03 -16.03
N THR A 258 3.91 -3.34 -15.83
CA THR A 258 3.83 -4.33 -16.91
C THR A 258 2.41 -4.90 -16.95
N LEU A 259 1.66 -4.57 -17.99
CA LEU A 259 0.30 -5.08 -18.21
C LEU A 259 0.33 -6.24 -19.20
N PRO A 260 -0.54 -7.25 -19.03
CA PRO A 260 -0.58 -8.40 -19.92
C PRO A 260 -1.00 -8.01 -21.34
N TRP A 261 -0.42 -8.68 -22.34
CA TRP A 261 -0.89 -8.58 -23.72
C TRP A 261 -2.16 -9.39 -23.95
N ARG A 262 -3.10 -8.87 -24.72
CA ARG A 262 -4.36 -9.56 -25.01
C ARG A 262 -4.15 -10.68 -26.02
N ALA A 263 -4.51 -11.91 -25.62
CA ALA A 263 -4.36 -13.09 -26.46
C ALA A 263 -5.06 -12.93 -27.83
N GLY A 264 -4.35 -13.23 -28.92
CA GLY A 264 -4.87 -13.11 -30.29
C GLY A 264 -4.86 -11.69 -30.87
N ALA A 265 -4.42 -10.68 -30.09
CA ALA A 265 -4.20 -9.34 -30.59
C ALA A 265 -2.86 -9.26 -31.35
N SER A 266 -2.86 -8.60 -32.50
CA SER A 266 -1.65 -8.38 -33.32
C SER A 266 -1.00 -7.01 -33.08
N ALA A 267 -1.76 -6.04 -32.59
CA ALA A 267 -1.25 -4.74 -32.19
C ALA A 267 -2.19 -4.07 -31.18
N VAL A 268 -1.66 -3.05 -30.51
CA VAL A 268 -2.39 -2.21 -29.56
C VAL A 268 -2.04 -0.74 -29.79
N GLU A 269 -3.02 0.13 -29.66
CA GLU A 269 -2.86 1.59 -29.69
C GLU A 269 -3.56 2.22 -28.50
N LEU A 270 -3.13 3.42 -28.09
CA LEU A 270 -3.85 4.20 -27.10
C LEU A 270 -5.10 4.82 -27.73
N VAL A 271 -6.24 4.70 -27.05
CA VAL A 271 -7.45 5.45 -27.40
C VAL A 271 -7.28 6.88 -26.92
N GLN A 272 -7.33 7.84 -27.84
CA GLN A 272 -7.22 9.27 -27.57
C GLN A 272 -8.53 9.99 -27.93
N PRO A 273 -8.99 10.99 -27.14
CA PRO A 273 -8.36 11.53 -25.93
C PRO A 273 -8.74 10.79 -24.63
N ALA A 274 -9.29 9.57 -24.73
CA ALA A 274 -9.76 8.82 -23.54
C ALA A 274 -8.62 8.50 -22.57
N THR A 275 -7.46 8.10 -23.08
CA THR A 275 -6.24 7.92 -22.28
C THR A 275 -5.76 9.25 -21.72
N GLN A 276 -5.79 9.37 -20.39
CA GLN A 276 -5.42 10.60 -19.71
C GLN A 276 -4.76 10.31 -18.37
N PHE A 277 -3.69 11.04 -18.07
CA PHE A 277 -2.98 10.99 -16.80
C PHE A 277 -2.76 12.40 -16.28
N LEU A 278 -2.89 12.56 -14.96
CA LEU A 278 -2.66 13.80 -14.25
C LEU A 278 -1.66 13.56 -13.12
N ALA A 279 -0.84 14.58 -12.85
CA ALA A 279 0.08 14.63 -11.73
C ALA A 279 -0.21 15.86 -10.85
N ASN A 280 0.34 15.82 -9.65
CA ASN A 280 0.30 16.95 -8.71
C ASN A 280 1.34 18.04 -9.01
N MET A 281 2.29 17.77 -9.91
CA MET A 281 3.39 18.68 -10.23
C MET A 281 3.96 18.46 -11.63
N GLU A 282 4.65 19.50 -12.12
CA GLU A 282 5.43 19.45 -13.36
C GLU A 282 6.65 18.51 -13.24
N GLY A 283 7.16 18.05 -14.37
CA GLY A 283 8.35 17.20 -14.44
C GLY A 283 8.07 15.70 -14.29
N VAL A 284 6.82 15.30 -14.07
CA VAL A 284 6.38 13.91 -14.19
C VAL A 284 6.18 13.58 -15.68
N GLY A 285 6.96 12.64 -16.19
CA GLY A 285 6.88 12.19 -17.59
C GLY A 285 6.37 10.76 -17.67
N GLY A 286 5.73 10.41 -18.80
CA GLY A 286 5.24 9.06 -19.05
C GLY A 286 5.64 8.53 -20.42
N THR A 287 5.98 7.25 -20.48
CA THR A 287 6.21 6.54 -21.74
C THR A 287 5.42 5.25 -21.76
N TRP A 288 5.10 4.77 -22.97
CA TRP A 288 4.49 3.46 -23.13
C TRP A 288 5.07 2.70 -24.31
N SER A 289 5.02 1.38 -24.25
CA SER A 289 5.35 0.50 -25.36
C SER A 289 4.48 -0.76 -25.31
N GLY A 290 4.38 -1.44 -26.44
CA GLY A 290 3.70 -2.72 -26.56
C GLY A 290 4.28 -3.51 -27.72
N ALA A 291 4.52 -4.80 -27.51
CA ALA A 291 5.00 -5.73 -28.53
C ALA A 291 3.98 -6.87 -28.68
N ALA A 292 3.72 -7.28 -29.92
CA ALA A 292 2.84 -8.41 -30.19
C ALA A 292 3.28 -9.65 -29.41
N ASP A 293 2.31 -10.30 -28.75
CA ASP A 293 2.51 -11.47 -27.89
C ASP A 293 3.47 -11.24 -26.70
N GLY A 294 3.77 -9.98 -26.37
CA GLY A 294 4.65 -9.58 -25.27
C GLY A 294 3.86 -9.04 -24.07
N ASN A 295 4.28 -7.89 -23.56
CA ASN A 295 3.57 -7.13 -22.54
C ASN A 295 3.39 -5.68 -23.01
N ILE A 296 2.48 -4.96 -22.36
CA ILE A 296 2.45 -3.49 -22.42
C ILE A 296 3.28 -2.96 -21.26
N SER A 297 4.21 -2.06 -21.54
CA SER A 297 4.97 -1.34 -20.51
C SER A 297 4.42 0.07 -20.40
N LEU A 298 4.01 0.48 -19.20
CA LEU A 298 3.63 1.85 -18.87
C LEU A 298 4.61 2.37 -17.81
N THR A 299 5.45 3.32 -18.20
CA THR A 299 6.53 3.83 -17.35
C THR A 299 6.29 5.28 -16.98
N PHE A 300 6.44 5.63 -15.71
CA PHE A 300 6.48 7.01 -15.26
C PHE A 300 7.82 7.32 -14.61
N ALA A 301 8.40 8.47 -14.97
CA ALA A 301 9.53 9.05 -14.27
C ALA A 301 8.99 9.93 -13.14
N LEU A 302 9.38 9.62 -11.90
CA LEU A 302 8.99 10.37 -10.71
C LEU A 302 10.22 11.08 -10.13
N PRO A 303 10.09 12.34 -9.68
CA PRO A 303 11.16 12.98 -8.93
C PRO A 303 11.42 12.23 -7.60
N PRO A 304 12.49 12.61 -6.87
CA PRO A 304 12.80 11.99 -5.58
C PRO A 304 11.60 11.95 -4.63
N PRO A 305 11.42 10.85 -3.88
CA PRO A 305 10.21 10.59 -3.13
C PRO A 305 9.89 11.63 -2.04
N SER A 306 10.92 12.31 -1.52
CA SER A 306 10.78 13.42 -0.57
C SER A 306 10.00 14.63 -1.12
N VAL A 307 9.82 14.72 -2.44
CA VAL A 307 9.07 15.80 -3.09
C VAL A 307 7.56 15.53 -3.07
N GLY A 308 7.14 14.29 -2.83
CA GLY A 308 5.73 13.95 -2.73
C GLY A 308 5.00 13.89 -4.08
N ALA A 309 5.70 13.50 -5.15
CA ALA A 309 5.08 13.38 -6.47
C ALA A 309 4.11 12.18 -6.51
N ARG A 310 3.06 12.34 -7.30
CA ARG A 310 2.11 11.27 -7.63
C ARG A 310 1.54 11.49 -9.02
N VAL A 311 1.13 10.39 -9.65
CA VAL A 311 0.42 10.38 -10.92
C VAL A 311 -0.76 9.42 -10.82
N HIS A 312 -1.86 9.77 -11.46
CA HIS A 312 -3.02 8.90 -11.58
C HIS A 312 -3.68 9.10 -12.95
N GLY A 313 -4.43 8.12 -13.41
CA GLY A 313 -5.13 8.24 -14.67
C GLY A 313 -5.82 6.98 -15.13
N GLU A 314 -6.19 7.04 -16.41
CA GLU A 314 -6.93 6.02 -17.13
C GLU A 314 -6.14 5.71 -18.40
N LEU A 315 -5.72 4.45 -18.55
CA LEU A 315 -5.12 3.95 -19.77
C LEU A 315 -6.20 3.25 -20.59
N HIS A 316 -6.47 3.75 -21.79
CA HIS A 316 -7.44 3.15 -22.70
C HIS A 316 -6.71 2.56 -23.91
N LEU A 317 -6.95 1.29 -24.18
CA LEU A 317 -6.25 0.49 -25.18
C LEU A 317 -7.23 0.00 -26.25
N GLN A 318 -6.86 0.15 -27.51
CA GLN A 318 -7.56 -0.45 -28.63
C GLN A 318 -6.72 -1.58 -29.21
N TRP A 319 -7.27 -2.79 -29.20
CA TRP A 319 -6.64 -3.99 -29.71
C TRP A 319 -7.08 -4.26 -31.14
N THR A 320 -6.13 -4.71 -31.97
CA THR A 320 -6.38 -5.14 -33.36
C THR A 320 -6.07 -6.62 -33.56
N GLY A 321 -6.61 -7.23 -34.61
CA GLY A 321 -6.44 -8.66 -34.90
C GLY A 321 -7.69 -9.45 -34.58
N SER A 322 -7.52 -10.62 -33.97
CA SER A 322 -8.64 -11.43 -33.43
C SER A 322 -8.48 -11.59 -31.92
N PRO A 323 -8.47 -10.46 -31.17
CA PRO A 323 -8.28 -10.51 -29.74
C PRO A 323 -9.40 -11.35 -29.13
N ALA A 324 -9.02 -12.42 -28.43
CA ALA A 324 -9.95 -13.10 -27.55
C ALA A 324 -10.47 -12.07 -26.54
N MET A 325 -11.72 -12.23 -26.09
CA MET A 325 -12.11 -11.64 -24.81
C MET A 325 -11.03 -12.04 -23.80
N ALA A 326 -10.63 -11.15 -22.89
CA ALA A 326 -9.79 -11.62 -21.81
C ALA A 326 -10.53 -12.81 -21.20
N SER A 327 -9.84 -13.91 -20.96
CA SER A 327 -10.38 -14.93 -20.08
C SER A 327 -10.58 -14.21 -18.75
N GLY A 328 -11.79 -13.71 -18.54
CA GLY A 328 -12.11 -12.94 -17.35
C GLY A 328 -11.64 -13.72 -16.14
N PRO A 329 -11.24 -13.06 -15.05
CA PRO A 329 -10.67 -13.72 -13.91
C PRO A 329 -11.50 -14.95 -13.59
N VAL A 330 -10.84 -16.08 -13.32
CA VAL A 330 -11.53 -17.17 -12.63
C VAL A 330 -12.01 -16.52 -11.34
N ALA A 331 -13.29 -16.17 -11.29
CA ALA A 331 -13.81 -15.27 -10.28
C ALA A 331 -13.51 -15.91 -8.93
N ALA A 332 -12.47 -15.40 -8.25
CA ALA A 332 -12.23 -15.78 -6.89
C ALA A 332 -13.49 -15.38 -6.13
N ALA A 333 -13.96 -16.25 -5.24
CA ALA A 333 -15.01 -15.84 -4.34
C ALA A 333 -14.52 -14.58 -3.62
N ARG A 334 -15.39 -13.58 -3.47
CA ARG A 334 -15.08 -12.42 -2.63
C ARG A 334 -14.57 -12.96 -1.28
N PRO A 335 -13.37 -12.54 -0.82
CA PRO A 335 -12.85 -12.97 0.46
C PRO A 335 -13.92 -12.83 1.53
N ALA A 336 -14.02 -13.82 2.41
CA ALA A 336 -14.95 -13.72 3.52
C ALA A 336 -14.61 -12.45 4.28
N GLY A 337 -15.61 -11.60 4.53
CA GLY A 337 -15.42 -10.53 5.50
C GLY A 337 -15.07 -11.19 6.82
N LEU A 338 -13.79 -11.30 7.16
CA LEU A 338 -13.40 -11.47 8.55
C LEU A 338 -14.05 -10.28 9.25
N GLU A 339 -14.93 -10.57 10.21
CA GLU A 339 -15.49 -9.50 11.02
C GLU A 339 -14.31 -8.72 11.59
N TRP A 340 -14.32 -7.41 11.44
CA TRP A 340 -13.23 -6.53 11.88
C TRP A 340 -12.86 -6.79 13.35
N GLU A 341 -13.85 -7.13 14.19
CA GLU A 341 -13.65 -7.53 15.59
C GLU A 341 -12.79 -8.81 15.75
N ALA A 342 -12.80 -9.70 14.77
CA ALA A 342 -11.96 -10.90 14.73
C ALA A 342 -10.53 -10.62 14.23
N GLN A 343 -10.27 -9.43 13.67
CA GLN A 343 -8.94 -9.02 13.23
C GLN A 343 -8.14 -8.33 14.34
N GLY A 344 -8.69 -8.09 15.54
CA GLY A 344 -7.95 -7.42 16.61
C GLY A 344 -7.62 -5.96 16.28
N GLY A 345 -7.07 -5.21 17.23
CA GLY A 345 -6.81 -3.78 17.03
C GLY A 345 -8.09 -2.97 17.01
N GLU A 346 -8.20 -1.97 17.88
CA GLU A 346 -9.46 -1.25 18.07
C GLU A 346 -9.27 0.26 18.08
N ALA A 347 -8.03 0.73 17.95
CA ALA A 347 -7.69 2.13 18.10
C ALA A 347 -8.53 3.01 17.18
N GLU A 348 -8.56 2.68 15.89
CA GLU A 348 -9.27 3.48 14.90
C GLU A 348 -10.78 3.35 15.03
N ARG A 349 -11.31 2.13 15.27
CA ARG A 349 -12.74 1.93 15.49
C ARG A 349 -13.22 2.70 16.71
N MET A 350 -12.52 2.58 17.85
CA MET A 350 -12.88 3.30 19.06
C MET A 350 -12.85 4.82 18.84
N LEU A 351 -11.88 5.32 18.07
CA LEU A 351 -11.83 6.74 17.72
C LEU A 351 -12.97 7.15 16.76
N ALA A 352 -13.35 6.28 15.82
CA ALA A 352 -14.49 6.48 14.94
C ALA A 352 -15.81 6.50 15.73
N GLU A 353 -16.01 5.59 16.68
CA GLU A 353 -17.19 5.56 17.57
C GLU A 353 -17.28 6.81 18.46
N LEU A 354 -16.13 7.25 19.00
CA LEU A 354 -16.07 8.53 19.71
C LEU A 354 -16.44 9.70 18.78
N LEU A 355 -15.97 9.69 17.53
CA LEU A 355 -16.32 10.72 16.56
C LEU A 355 -17.82 10.70 16.23
N GLU A 356 -18.43 9.52 16.14
CA GLU A 356 -19.87 9.32 15.97
C GLU A 356 -20.70 9.78 17.17
N GLY A 357 -20.12 9.79 18.37
CA GLY A 357 -20.75 10.37 19.56
C GLY A 357 -20.76 11.90 19.57
N VAL A 358 -19.97 12.57 18.73
CA VAL A 358 -19.90 14.04 18.66
C VAL A 358 -21.08 14.60 17.83
N PRO A 359 -21.71 15.72 18.26
CA PRO A 359 -22.75 16.39 17.47
C PRO A 359 -22.28 16.74 16.05
N THR A 360 -23.14 16.54 15.04
CA THR A 360 -22.79 16.59 13.61
C THR A 360 -22.00 17.82 13.18
N ALA A 361 -22.36 19.02 13.67
CA ALA A 361 -21.65 20.25 13.32
C ALA A 361 -20.19 20.26 13.79
N ARG A 362 -19.94 19.74 15.01
CA ARG A 362 -18.58 19.60 15.56
C ARG A 362 -17.83 18.42 14.92
N ARG A 363 -18.53 17.33 14.66
CA ARG A 363 -17.98 16.15 13.97
C ARG A 363 -17.38 16.53 12.61
N LYS A 364 -18.13 17.28 11.78
CA LYS A 364 -17.64 17.76 10.48
C LYS A 364 -16.38 18.62 10.59
N ALA A 365 -16.24 19.40 11.66
CA ALA A 365 -15.03 20.19 11.90
C ALA A 365 -13.83 19.32 12.28
N LEU A 366 -14.05 18.28 13.10
CA LEU A 366 -13.02 17.29 13.45
C LEU A 366 -12.59 16.47 12.22
N GLU A 367 -13.54 15.96 11.46
CA GLU A 367 -13.32 15.21 10.22
C GLU A 367 -12.57 16.05 9.18
N SER A 368 -12.92 17.33 9.04
CA SER A 368 -12.21 18.27 8.18
C SER A 368 -10.78 18.54 8.63
N GLY A 369 -10.47 18.36 9.92
CA GLY A 369 -9.10 18.49 10.46
C GLY A 369 -8.23 17.27 10.20
N LEU A 370 -8.84 16.10 9.98
CA LEU A 370 -8.16 14.87 9.57
C LEU A 370 -7.76 14.91 8.10
N THR A 371 -8.51 15.63 7.27
CA THR A 371 -8.10 15.96 5.91
C THR A 371 -7.25 17.23 5.92
N ASP A 372 -6.21 17.32 5.10
CA ASP A 372 -5.50 18.60 4.98
C ASP A 372 -6.46 19.63 4.37
N ALA A 373 -6.55 20.84 4.95
CA ALA A 373 -7.56 21.85 4.59
C ALA A 373 -7.38 22.42 3.17
N ARG A 374 -6.37 21.94 2.44
CA ARG A 374 -6.00 22.34 1.07
C ARG A 374 -5.72 21.11 0.19
N SER A 375 -6.62 20.13 0.17
CA SER A 375 -6.55 19.09 -0.86
C SER A 375 -6.85 19.72 -2.22
N PHE A 376 -5.81 20.02 -2.99
CA PHE A 376 -5.95 20.43 -4.38
C PHE A 376 -6.11 19.20 -5.26
N LEU A 377 -6.94 19.33 -6.29
CA LEU A 377 -7.03 18.33 -7.34
C LEU A 377 -5.77 18.38 -8.20
N ASP A 378 -5.26 17.21 -8.52
CA ASP A 378 -4.19 17.05 -9.49
C ASP A 378 -4.68 17.53 -10.86
N SER A 379 -3.82 18.25 -11.57
CA SER A 379 -4.22 18.98 -12.77
C SER A 379 -3.12 19.13 -13.80
N VAL A 380 -1.90 18.70 -13.50
CA VAL A 380 -0.78 18.74 -14.45
C VAL A 380 -0.90 17.55 -15.39
N PRO A 381 -1.13 17.75 -16.71
CA PRO A 381 -1.28 16.64 -17.64
C PRO A 381 0.04 15.89 -17.83
N VAL A 382 -0.01 14.57 -17.78
CA VAL A 382 1.12 13.69 -18.11
C VAL A 382 0.89 13.12 -19.51
N THR A 383 1.73 13.52 -20.45
CA THR A 383 1.67 13.00 -21.82
C THR A 383 2.44 11.70 -21.93
N LEU A 384 1.80 10.65 -22.43
CA LEU A 384 2.47 9.37 -22.72
C LEU A 384 3.14 9.42 -24.08
N VAL A 385 4.45 9.19 -24.12
CA VAL A 385 5.21 9.07 -25.37
C VAL A 385 5.42 7.60 -25.71
N ARG A 386 5.07 7.20 -26.94
CA ARG A 386 5.35 5.84 -27.41
C ARG A 386 6.85 5.66 -27.63
N VAL A 387 7.42 4.60 -27.06
CA VAL A 387 8.83 4.23 -27.25
C VAL A 387 8.93 2.82 -27.83
N PRO A 388 10.04 2.48 -28.52
CA PRO A 388 10.29 1.10 -28.92
C PRO A 388 10.31 0.15 -27.72
N PRO A 389 9.83 -1.10 -27.84
CA PRO A 389 9.82 -2.07 -26.73
C PRO A 389 11.19 -2.25 -26.06
N GLU A 390 12.26 -2.26 -26.85
CA GLU A 390 13.65 -2.43 -26.38
C GLU A 390 14.21 -1.19 -25.65
N ALA A 391 13.64 -0.01 -25.87
CA ALA A 391 14.09 1.23 -25.21
C ALA A 391 13.68 1.31 -23.73
N GLY A 392 12.87 0.36 -23.26
CA GLY A 392 12.42 0.22 -21.87
C GLY A 392 13.21 -0.80 -21.05
N ALA A 393 14.39 -1.26 -21.51
CA ALA A 393 15.21 -2.17 -20.72
C ALA A 393 15.39 -1.63 -19.29
N ALA A 394 14.98 -2.43 -18.31
CA ALA A 394 15.04 -2.10 -16.90
C ALA A 394 16.46 -1.63 -16.54
N PRO A 395 16.62 -0.44 -15.92
CA PRO A 395 17.92 -0.10 -15.35
C PRO A 395 18.31 -1.17 -14.33
N ALA A 396 19.55 -1.66 -14.41
CA ALA A 396 20.05 -2.63 -13.45
C ALA A 396 19.99 -2.05 -12.03
N GLY A 397 19.31 -2.74 -11.12
CA GLY A 397 19.19 -2.34 -9.73
C GLY A 397 17.98 -2.96 -9.05
N THR A 398 17.97 -2.87 -7.72
CA THR A 398 16.82 -3.25 -6.88
C THR A 398 16.19 -1.98 -6.33
N ALA A 399 14.86 -1.97 -6.18
CA ALA A 399 14.21 -0.94 -5.40
C ALA A 399 14.76 -0.93 -3.96
N SER A 400 14.80 0.25 -3.35
CA SER A 400 15.19 0.38 -1.94
C SER A 400 14.22 1.26 -1.20
N VAL A 401 13.98 0.95 0.07
CA VAL A 401 13.06 1.68 0.93
C VAL A 401 13.86 2.40 2.02
N THR A 402 13.50 3.65 2.28
CA THR A 402 13.98 4.42 3.42
C THR A 402 12.79 4.93 4.21
N SER A 403 12.76 4.62 5.49
CA SER A 403 11.72 5.08 6.41
C SER A 403 12.24 6.22 7.27
N VAL A 404 11.45 7.28 7.43
CA VAL A 404 11.79 8.44 8.28
C VAL A 404 10.61 8.84 9.15
N PRO A 405 10.80 9.49 10.31
CA PRO A 405 9.68 9.94 11.13
C PRO A 405 8.74 10.90 10.39
N ASP A 406 7.44 10.59 10.33
CA ASP A 406 6.41 11.46 9.77
C ASP A 406 5.90 12.45 10.82
N SER A 407 6.70 13.49 11.03
CA SER A 407 6.35 14.56 11.98
C SER A 407 5.09 15.34 11.57
N PRO A 408 4.87 15.71 10.29
CA PRO A 408 3.63 16.33 9.84
C PRO A 408 2.37 15.53 10.19
N ARG A 409 2.34 14.23 9.86
CA ARG A 409 1.19 13.36 10.16
C ARG A 409 0.99 13.17 11.65
N ALA A 410 2.06 12.90 12.39
CA ALA A 410 2.01 12.79 13.85
C ALA A 410 1.39 14.04 14.50
N ALA A 411 1.78 15.23 14.02
CA ALA A 411 1.22 16.50 14.50
C ALA A 411 -0.26 16.66 14.13
N GLN A 412 -0.70 16.16 12.97
CA GLN A 412 -2.11 16.17 12.57
C GLN A 412 -2.96 15.32 13.51
N TYR A 413 -2.56 14.07 13.78
CA TYR A 413 -3.28 13.22 14.72
C TYR A 413 -3.29 13.78 16.14
N GLU A 414 -2.18 14.39 16.60
CA GLU A 414 -2.17 15.08 17.91
C GLU A 414 -3.19 16.22 17.97
N ARG A 415 -3.34 17.01 16.88
CA ARG A 415 -4.37 18.06 16.81
C ARG A 415 -5.78 17.47 16.83
N PHE A 416 -6.02 16.41 16.06
CA PHE A 416 -7.30 15.71 16.04
C PHE A 416 -7.67 15.19 17.44
N LEU A 417 -6.77 14.47 18.11
CA LEU A 417 -7.02 13.92 19.45
C LEU A 417 -7.31 15.01 20.48
N ARG A 418 -6.56 16.14 20.45
CA ARG A 418 -6.84 17.29 21.32
C ARG A 418 -8.23 17.87 21.07
N ALA A 419 -8.60 18.05 19.81
CA ALA A 419 -9.91 18.58 19.46
C ALA A 419 -11.05 17.61 19.83
N LEU A 420 -10.82 16.29 19.71
CA LEU A 420 -11.76 15.27 20.15
C LEU A 420 -11.93 15.31 21.68
N ILE A 421 -10.84 15.41 22.44
CA ILE A 421 -10.88 15.56 23.91
C ILE A 421 -11.68 16.81 24.31
N GLU A 422 -11.47 17.93 23.62
CA GLU A 422 -12.22 19.18 23.86
C GLU A 422 -13.72 19.01 23.56
N ALA A 423 -14.06 18.31 22.47
CA ALA A 423 -15.45 18.05 22.11
C ALA A 423 -16.21 17.27 23.20
N TYR A 424 -15.51 16.46 23.99
CA TYR A 424 -16.01 15.72 25.15
C TYR A 424 -15.81 16.43 26.50
N GLY A 425 -15.55 17.73 26.51
CA GLY A 425 -15.41 18.51 27.74
C GLY A 425 -14.14 18.19 28.53
N GLY A 426 -13.07 17.78 27.85
CA GLY A 426 -11.76 17.52 28.44
C GLY A 426 -11.52 16.07 28.86
N ARG A 427 -12.49 15.16 28.69
CA ARG A 427 -12.33 13.75 29.03
C ARG A 427 -13.09 12.84 28.06
N LEU A 428 -12.36 11.99 27.35
CA LEU A 428 -12.96 10.95 26.54
C LEU A 428 -13.57 9.85 27.43
N PRO A 429 -14.73 9.29 27.04
CA PRO A 429 -15.29 8.09 27.67
C PRO A 429 -14.53 6.82 27.22
N GLY A 430 -14.83 5.72 27.89
CA GLY A 430 -14.41 4.37 27.48
C GLY A 430 -12.90 4.11 27.57
N PRO A 431 -12.44 3.00 26.95
CA PRO A 431 -11.06 2.53 27.03
C PRO A 431 -10.02 3.58 26.60
N VAL A 432 -10.31 4.37 25.56
CA VAL A 432 -9.46 5.46 25.09
C VAL A 432 -9.24 6.48 26.21
N GLY A 433 -10.32 6.95 26.84
CA GLY A 433 -10.23 7.87 27.96
C GLY A 433 -9.49 7.31 29.15
N ASP A 434 -9.60 6.00 29.40
CA ASP A 434 -8.93 5.31 30.50
C ASP A 434 -7.43 5.22 30.27
N ALA A 435 -7.01 4.80 29.07
CA ALA A 435 -5.61 4.74 28.65
C ALA A 435 -4.91 6.10 28.76
N LEU A 436 -5.58 7.17 28.32
CA LEU A 436 -5.04 8.53 28.41
C LEU A 436 -4.83 8.99 29.85
N ARG A 437 -5.70 8.62 30.79
CA ARG A 437 -5.55 9.00 32.21
C ARG A 437 -4.45 8.21 32.90
N SER A 438 -4.31 6.94 32.59
CA SER A 438 -3.24 6.09 33.14
C SER A 438 -1.87 6.57 32.68
N GLY A 439 -1.69 6.86 31.38
CA GLY A 439 -0.42 7.33 30.84
C GLY A 439 0.02 8.73 31.31
N ILE A 440 -0.90 9.55 31.85
CA ILE A 440 -0.56 10.83 32.48
C ILE A 440 -0.02 10.63 33.91
N ARG A 441 -0.45 9.57 34.63
CA ARG A 441 -0.02 9.31 36.01
C ARG A 441 1.37 8.69 36.12
N GLU A 442 1.86 8.10 35.02
CA GLU A 442 3.16 7.44 34.93
C GLU A 442 4.29 8.37 34.46
N ARG A 443 3.98 9.65 34.20
CA ARG A 443 4.94 10.73 33.92
C ARG A 443 4.98 11.70 35.07
#